data_AF-A0AAE3HIB8-F1
#
_entry.id   AF-A0AAE3HIB8-F1
#
_cell.length_a   1.000
_cell.length_b   1.000
_cell.length_c   1.000
_cell.angle_alpha   90.00
_cell.angle_beta   90.00
_cell.angle_gamma   90.00
#
_symmetry.space_group_name_H-M   'P 1'
#
loop_
_entity.id
_entity.type
_entity.pdbx_description
1 polymer ?
#
loop_
_entity_poly.entity_id
_entity_poly.type
_entity_poly.pdbx_seq_one_letter_code
_entity_poly.pdbx_strand_id
1 'polypeptide(L)'
;MKKEYYLSDAKFIYSKDELGYQEVLDDFKNAEEIIIVTFNISEKQSLLIQQLSETSSDTEISIFTNIPSRWDTYYGDSYKNAARKKINIYLTKLKPDSIGQKVSVFFNFENHGKIIMTNNLAYVGSANYSEESKHNIEFGIISRDIDFITFLKEEVTKELEKSSTPYFEYDYLPLLLEIKMHLSNLFALKEELFDQVYSYYDDLDGKGYFYNNTEERLNQRTIDNIIGELDNCSELMSKIYDAADQLTEDKDLLEELNDYYKILRTLENQFEDLSSNEEVYELACFDSSERANQKIQDKYSVEAYDEYLEGYVQKAMDSVHEAFQDLCQEAKGSLDEMLKILDDYLDSSKIALEKFEELEFRKVNENIDNT
;
A
#
# COMPACT_ATOMS: atom_id res chain seq x y z
N MET A 1 19.04 -12.94 28.46
CA MET A 1 19.92 -11.74 28.39
C MET A 1 19.35 -10.66 29.31
N LYS A 2 20.17 -9.84 29.98
CA LYS A 2 19.71 -8.74 30.84
C LYS A 2 19.93 -7.41 30.10
N LYS A 3 18.90 -6.57 30.01
CA LYS A 3 18.99 -5.18 29.52
C LYS A 3 18.60 -4.23 30.64
N GLU A 4 19.27 -3.08 30.74
CA GLU A 4 19.06 -2.09 31.80
C GLU A 4 19.02 -0.68 31.20
N TYR A 5 18.18 0.18 31.75
CA TYR A 5 18.09 1.59 31.39
C TYR A 5 17.93 2.43 32.66
N TYR A 6 18.68 3.52 32.76
CA TYR A 6 18.61 4.44 33.90
C TYR A 6 17.66 5.59 33.57
N LEU A 7 16.51 5.63 34.24
CA LEU A 7 15.52 6.68 34.06
C LEU A 7 16.01 8.01 34.63
N SER A 8 15.88 9.05 33.82
CA SER A 8 16.17 10.43 34.19
C SER A 8 15.03 11.07 35.00
N ASP A 9 13.79 10.81 34.59
CA ASP A 9 12.55 11.21 35.27
C ASP A 9 11.46 10.14 35.07
N ALA A 10 10.75 9.81 36.15
CA ALA A 10 9.66 8.84 36.14
C ALA A 10 8.63 9.14 37.24
N LYS A 11 7.37 9.08 36.87
CA LYS A 11 6.24 9.19 37.80
C LYS A 11 5.90 7.80 38.34
N PHE A 12 6.10 7.58 39.64
CA PHE A 12 5.61 6.37 40.30
C PHE A 12 4.08 6.36 40.36
N ILE A 13 3.49 5.20 40.06
CA ILE A 13 2.06 4.96 40.05
C ILE A 13 1.72 3.87 41.07
N TYR A 14 0.78 4.19 41.94
CA TYR A 14 0.00 3.23 42.73
C TYR A 14 -1.44 3.38 42.29
N SER A 15 -2.09 2.30 41.85
CA SER A 15 -3.48 2.34 41.42
C SER A 15 -4.30 1.26 42.13
N LYS A 16 -5.54 1.62 42.46
CA LYS A 16 -6.59 0.72 42.93
C LYS A 16 -7.94 1.31 42.54
N ASP A 17 -8.82 0.48 42.00
CA ASP A 17 -10.13 0.87 41.45
C ASP A 17 -10.04 1.81 40.22
N GLU A 18 -8.84 1.92 39.61
CA GLU A 18 -8.52 2.64 38.38
C GLU A 18 -7.40 1.93 37.61
N LEU A 19 -7.25 2.23 36.31
CA LEU A 19 -6.17 1.70 35.49
C LEU A 19 -4.90 2.53 35.71
N GLY A 20 -3.81 1.90 36.18
CA GLY A 20 -2.53 2.58 36.38
C GLY A 20 -1.90 3.15 35.09
N TYR A 21 -2.39 2.70 33.93
CA TYR A 21 -1.96 3.11 32.60
C TYR A 21 -2.96 4.04 31.88
N GLN A 22 -3.94 4.61 32.59
CA GLN A 22 -4.97 5.47 31.98
C GLN A 22 -4.39 6.63 31.16
N GLU A 23 -3.30 7.26 31.63
CA GLU A 23 -2.63 8.34 30.89
C GLU A 23 -2.13 7.91 29.50
N VAL A 24 -1.78 6.63 29.32
CA VAL A 24 -1.34 6.09 28.02
C VAL A 24 -2.55 5.90 27.10
N LEU A 25 -3.66 5.37 27.62
CA LEU A 25 -4.90 5.21 26.86
C LEU A 25 -5.45 6.56 26.37
N ASP A 26 -5.38 7.58 27.22
CA ASP A 26 -5.85 8.93 26.88
C ASP A 26 -5.01 9.56 25.76
N ASP A 27 -3.77 9.08 25.56
CA ASP A 27 -2.84 9.54 24.52
C ASP A 27 -2.96 8.79 23.19
N PHE A 28 -3.65 7.65 23.13
CA PHE A 28 -3.81 6.86 21.89
C PHE A 28 -4.28 7.67 20.69
N LYS A 29 -5.19 8.64 20.91
CA LYS A 29 -5.70 9.53 19.85
C LYS A 29 -4.66 10.48 19.24
N ASN A 30 -3.53 10.68 19.92
CA ASN A 30 -2.42 11.53 19.47
C ASN A 30 -1.19 10.70 19.06
N ALA A 31 -1.29 9.37 19.11
CA ALA A 31 -0.17 8.47 18.91
C ALA A 31 -0.01 8.12 17.42
N GLU A 32 1.23 8.21 16.94
CA GLU A 32 1.63 7.65 15.65
C GLU A 32 1.94 6.15 15.79
N GLU A 33 2.32 5.72 16.99
CA GLU A 33 2.68 4.34 17.29
C GLU A 33 2.19 3.94 18.68
N ILE A 34 1.68 2.72 18.82
CA ILE A 34 1.23 2.12 20.06
C ILE A 34 1.87 0.73 20.20
N ILE A 35 2.49 0.47 21.35
CA ILE A 35 3.06 -0.84 21.67
C ILE A 35 2.47 -1.35 22.97
N ILE A 36 2.00 -2.60 22.94
CA ILE A 36 1.43 -3.30 24.09
C ILE A 36 2.18 -4.61 24.29
N VAL A 37 2.79 -4.79 25.45
CA VAL A 37 3.39 -6.05 25.89
C VAL A 37 2.62 -6.51 27.13
N THR A 38 1.85 -7.59 27.03
CA THR A 38 1.00 -8.08 28.13
C THR A 38 1.17 -9.57 28.36
N PHE A 39 0.91 -10.02 29.58
CA PHE A 39 0.78 -11.47 29.84
C PHE A 39 -0.58 -11.99 29.35
N ASN A 40 -1.65 -11.23 29.52
CA ASN A 40 -2.99 -11.62 29.13
C ASN A 40 -3.83 -10.41 28.74
N ILE A 41 -4.89 -10.69 27.97
CA ILE A 41 -5.99 -9.76 27.68
C ILE A 41 -7.26 -10.23 28.38
N SER A 42 -8.24 -9.34 28.52
CA SER A 42 -9.55 -9.72 29.10
C SER A 42 -10.25 -10.74 28.20
N GLU A 43 -10.74 -11.82 28.78
CA GLU A 43 -11.59 -12.79 28.09
C GLU A 43 -13.02 -12.26 27.94
N LYS A 44 -13.47 -11.39 28.85
CA LYS A 44 -14.88 -10.96 28.95
C LYS A 44 -15.16 -9.59 28.34
N GLN A 45 -14.21 -8.69 28.50
CA GLN A 45 -14.37 -7.29 28.12
C GLN A 45 -13.53 -6.96 26.88
N SER A 46 -13.77 -5.80 26.29
CA SER A 46 -13.20 -5.41 24.99
C SER A 46 -12.81 -3.94 24.94
N LEU A 47 -12.73 -3.23 26.08
CA LEU A 47 -12.44 -1.79 26.09
C LEU A 47 -11.12 -1.49 25.39
N LEU A 48 -10.07 -2.29 25.64
CA LEU A 48 -8.78 -2.10 25.00
C LEU A 48 -8.87 -2.26 23.48
N ILE A 49 -9.48 -3.35 23.02
CA ILE A 49 -9.66 -3.62 21.59
C ILE A 49 -10.51 -2.53 20.93
N GLN A 50 -11.54 -2.05 21.64
CA GLN A 50 -12.36 -0.94 21.19
C GLN A 50 -11.55 0.35 21.08
N GLN A 51 -10.75 0.71 22.08
CA GLN A 51 -9.92 1.92 22.02
C GLN A 51 -8.88 1.85 20.92
N LEU A 52 -8.29 0.67 20.66
CA LEU A 52 -7.39 0.46 19.54
C LEU A 52 -8.13 0.59 18.19
N SER A 53 -9.39 0.15 18.11
CA SER A 53 -10.20 0.33 16.90
C SER A 53 -10.66 1.77 16.62
N GLU A 54 -10.52 2.65 17.60
CA GLU A 54 -10.87 4.08 17.50
C GLU A 54 -9.64 4.96 17.14
N THR A 55 -8.44 4.38 16.98
CA THR A 55 -7.24 5.13 16.58
C THR A 55 -7.24 5.49 15.10
N SER A 56 -6.32 6.37 14.69
CA SER A 56 -6.12 6.69 13.27
C SER A 56 -5.78 5.44 12.46
N SER A 57 -6.21 5.38 11.20
CA SER A 57 -5.79 4.32 10.26
C SER A 57 -4.29 4.28 10.02
N ASP A 58 -3.61 5.42 10.26
CA ASP A 58 -2.17 5.54 10.11
C ASP A 58 -1.36 5.15 11.34
N THR A 59 -2.01 4.96 12.50
CA THR A 59 -1.32 4.58 13.75
C THR A 59 -0.81 3.14 13.64
N GLU A 60 0.48 2.93 13.86
CA GLU A 60 1.10 1.61 13.93
C GLU A 60 0.87 0.97 15.30
N ILE A 61 0.32 -0.25 15.34
CA ILE A 61 -0.02 -0.93 16.58
C ILE A 61 0.70 -2.27 16.65
N SER A 62 1.49 -2.48 17.70
CA SER A 62 2.18 -3.75 17.97
C SER A 62 1.73 -4.36 19.30
N ILE A 63 1.18 -5.56 19.26
CA ILE A 63 0.69 -6.28 20.44
C ILE A 63 1.49 -7.56 20.65
N PHE A 64 2.16 -7.67 21.79
CA PHE A 64 2.86 -8.86 22.26
C PHE A 64 2.10 -9.45 23.44
N THR A 65 1.56 -10.65 23.29
CA THR A 65 0.81 -11.30 24.38
C THR A 65 1.21 -12.76 24.58
N ASN A 66 1.10 -13.25 25.81
CA ASN A 66 0.99 -14.68 26.04
C ASN A 66 -0.48 -15.13 25.85
N ILE A 67 -0.73 -16.42 25.70
CA ILE A 67 -2.05 -17.05 25.84
C ILE A 67 -1.99 -17.87 27.14
N PRO A 68 -2.56 -17.38 28.26
CA PRO A 68 -2.56 -18.13 29.51
C PRO A 68 -3.11 -19.53 29.31
N SER A 69 -2.64 -20.53 30.06
CA SER A 69 -3.09 -21.92 29.93
C SER A 69 -2.77 -22.63 28.60
N ARG A 70 -2.11 -21.97 27.65
CA ARG A 70 -1.41 -22.65 26.55
C ARG A 70 -0.08 -23.18 27.09
N TRP A 71 0.07 -24.50 27.14
CA TRP A 71 1.27 -25.17 27.66
C TRP A 71 1.90 -26.02 26.58
N ASP A 72 3.21 -26.25 26.67
CA ASP A 72 3.93 -27.13 25.72
C ASP A 72 3.39 -28.57 25.72
N THR A 73 2.81 -29.02 26.84
CA THR A 73 2.22 -30.35 26.95
C THR A 73 0.99 -30.32 27.86
N TYR A 74 -0.07 -31.01 27.45
CA TYR A 74 -1.34 -31.08 28.18
C TYR A 74 -1.52 -32.44 28.88
N TYR A 75 -1.83 -32.40 30.17
CA TYR A 75 -2.13 -33.60 30.98
C TYR A 75 -3.60 -34.01 30.85
N GLY A 76 -4.02 -34.41 29.65
CA GLY A 76 -5.35 -34.96 29.36
C GLY A 76 -6.31 -34.00 28.65
N ASP A 77 -7.36 -34.58 28.05
CA ASP A 77 -8.25 -33.89 27.10
C ASP A 77 -8.99 -32.70 27.71
N SER A 78 -9.30 -32.72 29.01
CA SER A 78 -10.01 -31.60 29.63
C SER A 78 -9.17 -30.32 29.63
N TYR A 79 -7.86 -30.43 29.88
CA TYR A 79 -6.96 -29.29 29.87
C TYR A 79 -6.69 -28.81 28.45
N LYS A 80 -6.48 -29.75 27.53
CA LYS A 80 -6.30 -29.51 26.11
C LYS A 80 -7.51 -28.76 25.51
N ASN A 81 -8.73 -29.20 25.82
CA ASN A 81 -9.96 -28.54 25.38
C ASN A 81 -10.16 -27.15 26.01
N ALA A 82 -9.72 -26.94 27.26
CA ALA A 82 -9.78 -25.63 27.90
C ALA A 82 -8.80 -24.64 27.25
N ALA A 83 -7.58 -25.09 26.94
CA ALA A 83 -6.60 -24.31 26.20
C ALA A 83 -7.10 -23.95 24.80
N ARG A 84 -7.68 -24.91 24.06
CA ARG A 84 -8.24 -24.66 22.72
C ARG A 84 -9.28 -23.55 22.73
N LYS A 85 -10.21 -23.59 23.69
CA LYS A 85 -11.22 -22.53 23.84
C LYS A 85 -10.59 -21.16 24.06
N LYS A 86 -9.52 -21.11 24.85
CA LYS A 86 -8.83 -19.87 25.17
C LYS A 86 -8.01 -19.34 24.00
N ILE A 87 -7.30 -20.22 23.29
CA ILE A 87 -6.59 -19.88 22.04
C ILE A 87 -7.58 -19.29 21.04
N ASN A 88 -8.74 -19.91 20.84
CA ASN A 88 -9.79 -19.38 19.95
C ASN A 88 -10.30 -18.00 20.37
N ILE A 89 -10.46 -17.72 21.66
CA ILE A 89 -10.83 -16.39 22.15
C ILE A 89 -9.75 -15.37 21.77
N TYR A 90 -8.49 -15.70 21.97
CA TYR A 90 -7.37 -14.81 21.66
C TYR A 90 -7.25 -14.56 20.16
N LEU A 91 -7.30 -15.61 19.34
CA LEU A 91 -7.29 -15.49 17.88
C LEU A 91 -8.46 -14.63 17.37
N THR A 92 -9.65 -14.78 17.97
CA THR A 92 -10.81 -13.98 17.58
C THR A 92 -10.65 -12.51 17.97
N LYS A 93 -10.22 -12.22 19.19
CA LYS A 93 -10.11 -10.84 19.71
C LYS A 93 -8.91 -10.08 19.16
N LEU A 94 -7.84 -10.80 18.85
CA LEU A 94 -6.58 -10.24 18.38
C LEU A 94 -6.38 -10.45 16.88
N LYS A 95 -7.45 -10.74 16.14
CA LYS A 95 -7.40 -10.74 14.68
C LYS A 95 -7.01 -9.33 14.22
N PRO A 96 -5.86 -9.12 13.55
CA PRO A 96 -5.38 -7.78 13.23
C PRO A 96 -6.42 -6.90 12.50
N ASP A 97 -7.12 -7.48 11.52
CA ASP A 97 -8.16 -6.78 10.73
C ASP A 97 -9.36 -6.26 11.56
N SER A 98 -9.59 -6.83 12.75
CA SER A 98 -10.67 -6.38 13.64
C SER A 98 -10.26 -5.22 14.54
N ILE A 99 -8.96 -4.91 14.58
CA ILE A 99 -8.37 -3.87 15.41
C ILE A 99 -8.09 -2.63 14.57
N GLY A 100 -7.38 -2.76 13.45
CA GLY A 100 -6.98 -1.59 12.65
C GLY A 100 -6.24 -1.98 11.38
N GLN A 101 -5.82 -0.98 10.60
CA GLN A 101 -5.16 -1.21 9.30
C GLN A 101 -3.68 -1.58 9.43
N LYS A 102 -2.96 -0.99 10.38
CA LYS A 102 -1.52 -1.21 10.61
C LYS A 102 -1.25 -1.91 11.94
N VAL A 103 -1.77 -3.13 12.08
CA VAL A 103 -1.71 -3.90 13.33
C VAL A 103 -0.85 -5.15 13.17
N SER A 104 0.15 -5.28 14.03
CA SER A 104 0.97 -6.49 14.18
C SER A 104 0.69 -7.14 15.53
N VAL A 105 0.34 -8.42 15.50
CA VAL A 105 0.07 -9.21 16.72
C VAL A 105 1.07 -10.35 16.81
N PHE A 106 1.67 -10.51 17.98
CA PHE A 106 2.70 -11.47 18.28
C PHE A 106 2.36 -12.24 19.56
N PHE A 107 2.49 -13.56 19.50
CA PHE A 107 2.30 -14.45 20.63
C PHE A 107 3.65 -14.88 21.20
N ASN A 108 3.95 -14.39 22.41
CA ASN A 108 5.15 -14.76 23.16
C ASN A 108 4.76 -15.59 24.38
N PHE A 109 4.99 -16.90 24.33
CA PHE A 109 4.52 -17.84 25.34
C PHE A 109 5.34 -17.82 26.64
N GLU A 110 6.51 -17.16 26.62
CA GLU A 110 7.36 -16.94 27.78
C GLU A 110 7.19 -15.53 28.40
N ASN A 111 6.49 -14.64 27.69
CA ASN A 111 6.31 -13.26 28.12
C ASN A 111 5.43 -13.17 29.38
N HIS A 112 5.93 -12.45 30.38
CA HIS A 112 5.19 -12.01 31.57
C HIS A 112 5.25 -10.48 31.77
N GLY A 113 5.93 -9.78 30.86
CA GLY A 113 6.10 -8.33 30.86
C GLY A 113 4.80 -7.57 30.67
N LYS A 114 4.80 -6.34 31.15
CA LYS A 114 3.67 -5.41 31.15
C LYS A 114 4.18 -4.02 30.81
N ILE A 115 4.11 -3.70 29.52
CA ILE A 115 4.47 -2.41 28.95
C ILE A 115 3.33 -1.95 28.07
N ILE A 116 2.89 -0.71 28.21
CA ILE A 116 1.99 -0.05 27.26
C ILE A 116 2.56 1.32 27.02
N MET A 117 2.72 1.67 25.75
CA MET A 117 3.35 2.92 25.38
C MET A 117 2.78 3.45 24.08
N THR A 118 2.89 4.76 23.95
CA THR A 118 2.84 5.47 22.68
C THR A 118 4.24 5.96 22.32
N ASN A 119 4.39 6.62 21.19
CA ASN A 119 5.59 7.40 20.88
C ASN A 119 5.83 8.60 21.84
N ASN A 120 4.86 8.93 22.72
CA ASN A 120 4.95 10.09 23.63
C ASN A 120 5.17 9.73 25.11
N LEU A 121 4.65 8.58 25.56
CA LEU A 121 4.86 8.10 26.93
C LEU A 121 4.80 6.58 27.05
N ALA A 122 5.46 6.05 28.08
CA ALA A 122 5.46 4.62 28.41
C ALA A 122 5.03 4.38 29.86
N TYR A 123 4.17 3.38 30.07
CA TYR A 123 3.89 2.78 31.36
C TYR A 123 4.54 1.39 31.44
N VAL A 124 5.25 1.14 32.54
CA VAL A 124 5.81 -0.18 32.88
C VAL A 124 5.38 -0.51 34.31
N GLY A 125 4.74 -1.66 34.52
CA GLY A 125 4.17 -1.96 35.83
C GLY A 125 3.73 -3.40 36.06
N SER A 126 2.92 -3.62 37.09
CA SER A 126 2.38 -4.93 37.47
C SER A 126 0.99 -5.22 36.89
N ALA A 127 0.30 -4.18 36.39
CA ALA A 127 -1.02 -4.33 35.77
C ALA A 127 -0.93 -5.10 34.45
N ASN A 128 -1.78 -6.11 34.27
CA ASN A 128 -2.05 -6.62 32.94
C ASN A 128 -2.96 -5.64 32.22
N TYR A 129 -2.90 -5.62 30.89
CA TYR A 129 -3.76 -4.77 30.08
C TYR A 129 -5.13 -5.42 29.88
N SER A 130 -5.83 -5.60 31.00
CA SER A 130 -7.17 -6.15 31.10
C SER A 130 -7.97 -5.33 32.12
N GLU A 131 -9.25 -5.11 31.87
CA GLU A 131 -10.08 -4.31 32.78
C GLU A 131 -10.19 -4.93 34.19
N GLU A 132 -9.94 -6.23 34.32
CA GLU A 132 -9.86 -6.89 35.62
C GLU A 132 -8.74 -6.34 36.51
N SER A 133 -7.65 -5.80 35.94
CA SER A 133 -6.58 -5.16 36.73
C SER A 133 -7.04 -3.87 37.41
N LYS A 134 -8.15 -3.25 36.98
CA LYS A 134 -8.70 -2.05 37.63
C LYS A 134 -8.97 -2.25 39.12
N HIS A 135 -9.43 -3.44 39.52
CA HIS A 135 -9.80 -3.72 40.91
C HIS A 135 -8.63 -4.23 41.77
N ASN A 136 -7.47 -4.47 41.16
CA ASN A 136 -6.28 -4.93 41.84
C ASN A 136 -5.48 -3.74 42.39
N ILE A 137 -4.62 -4.02 43.37
CA ILE A 137 -3.57 -3.10 43.75
C ILE A 137 -2.42 -3.31 42.77
N GLU A 138 -2.12 -2.30 41.98
CA GLU A 138 -1.08 -2.35 40.96
C GLU A 138 -0.07 -1.22 41.18
N PHE A 139 1.17 -1.48 40.78
CA PHE A 139 2.28 -0.54 40.87
C PHE A 139 2.92 -0.38 39.49
N GLY A 140 3.43 0.80 39.20
CA GLY A 140 4.16 1.02 37.96
C GLY A 140 4.86 2.35 37.93
N ILE A 141 5.41 2.66 36.77
CA ILE A 141 6.01 3.95 36.46
C ILE A 141 5.47 4.44 35.12
N ILE A 142 5.30 5.75 35.00
CA ILE A 142 5.09 6.43 33.72
C ILE A 142 6.31 7.29 33.45
N SER A 143 6.86 7.18 32.24
CA SER A 143 7.93 8.05 31.77
C SER A 143 7.59 8.67 30.42
N ARG A 144 8.03 9.91 30.23
CA ARG A 144 7.99 10.67 28.98
C ARG A 144 9.40 10.88 28.41
N ASP A 145 10.37 10.15 28.96
CA ASP A 145 11.76 10.16 28.49
C ASP A 145 11.81 9.48 27.12
N ILE A 146 12.06 10.27 26.08
CA ILE A 146 12.09 9.79 24.69
C ILE A 146 13.17 8.73 24.50
N ASP A 147 14.33 8.88 25.14
CA ASP A 147 15.42 7.91 25.04
C ASP A 147 15.01 6.56 25.67
N PHE A 148 14.21 6.59 26.74
CA PHE A 148 13.64 5.37 27.33
C PHE A 148 12.60 4.71 26.41
N ILE A 149 11.70 5.50 25.81
CA ILE A 149 10.69 5.01 24.87
C ILE A 149 11.37 4.39 23.65
N THR A 150 12.38 5.05 23.09
CA THR A 150 13.21 4.52 22.00
C THR A 150 13.93 3.24 22.43
N PHE A 151 14.47 3.17 23.65
CA PHE A 151 15.06 1.94 24.16
C PHE A 151 14.03 0.79 24.24
N LEU A 152 12.82 1.04 24.76
CA LEU A 152 11.77 0.01 24.80
C LEU A 152 11.42 -0.50 23.40
N LYS A 153 11.25 0.39 22.43
CA LYS A 153 10.98 0.03 21.03
C LYS A 153 12.17 -0.69 20.38
N GLU A 154 13.32 -0.03 20.30
CA GLU A 154 14.42 -0.51 19.46
C GLU A 154 15.15 -1.71 20.09
N GLU A 155 15.14 -1.84 21.41
CA GLU A 155 15.86 -2.91 22.12
C GLU A 155 14.93 -3.98 22.68
N VAL A 156 13.83 -3.61 23.35
CA VAL A 156 12.98 -4.61 24.03
C VAL A 156 12.03 -5.27 23.05
N THR A 157 11.28 -4.51 22.24
CA THR A 157 10.29 -5.13 21.34
C THR A 157 10.94 -5.90 20.21
N LYS A 158 12.07 -5.43 19.64
CA LYS A 158 12.80 -6.24 18.64
C LYS A 158 13.28 -7.59 19.15
N GLU A 159 13.59 -7.71 20.45
CA GLU A 159 13.94 -9.01 21.05
C GLU A 159 12.69 -9.86 21.29
N LEU A 160 11.57 -9.23 21.67
CA LEU A 160 10.28 -9.90 21.76
C LEU A 160 9.84 -10.44 20.40
N GLU A 161 9.90 -9.65 19.33
CA GLU A 161 9.55 -10.07 17.96
C GLU A 161 10.30 -11.34 17.55
N LYS A 162 11.63 -11.36 17.73
CA LYS A 162 12.46 -12.54 17.41
C LYS A 162 12.08 -13.80 18.17
N SER A 163 11.54 -13.66 19.38
CA SER A 163 11.15 -14.78 20.26
C SER A 163 9.64 -15.06 20.24
N SER A 164 8.87 -14.35 19.42
CA SER A 164 7.42 -14.48 19.34
C SER A 164 6.98 -15.17 18.07
N THR A 165 5.78 -15.75 18.12
CA THR A 165 5.07 -16.27 16.95
C THR A 165 4.13 -15.17 16.42
N PRO A 166 4.32 -14.64 15.19
CA PRO A 166 3.39 -13.67 14.62
C PRO A 166 2.01 -14.30 14.40
N TYR A 167 0.95 -13.48 14.41
CA TYR A 167 -0.43 -13.94 14.20
C TYR A 167 -0.58 -14.64 12.85
N PHE A 168 -0.08 -14.01 11.79
CA PHE A 168 -0.01 -14.60 10.47
C PHE A 168 1.36 -15.24 10.27
N GLU A 169 1.39 -16.46 9.73
CA GLU A 169 2.62 -17.10 9.22
C GLU A 169 3.16 -16.31 8.03
N TYR A 170 2.24 -15.89 7.16
CA TYR A 170 2.46 -14.99 6.04
C TYR A 170 1.21 -14.15 5.80
N ASP A 171 1.40 -12.94 5.30
CA ASP A 171 0.33 -11.98 4.98
C ASP A 171 0.68 -11.24 3.68
N TYR A 172 0.13 -11.69 2.56
CA TYR A 172 0.33 -11.07 1.24
C TYR A 172 -0.73 -10.01 0.89
N LEU A 173 -1.61 -9.65 1.83
CA LEU A 173 -2.59 -8.59 1.60
C LEU A 173 -1.95 -7.23 1.24
N PRO A 174 -0.84 -6.79 1.87
CA PRO A 174 -0.19 -5.53 1.48
C PRO A 174 0.25 -5.52 0.02
N LEU A 175 0.85 -6.63 -0.46
CA LEU A 175 1.26 -6.80 -1.85
C LEU A 175 0.04 -6.71 -2.81
N LEU A 176 -1.06 -7.36 -2.44
CA LEU A 176 -2.31 -7.32 -3.22
C LEU A 176 -2.92 -5.91 -3.28
N LEU A 177 -2.84 -5.14 -2.20
CA LEU A 177 -3.32 -3.76 -2.17
C LEU A 177 -2.42 -2.82 -2.97
N GLU A 178 -1.10 -3.00 -2.87
CA GLU A 178 -0.11 -2.22 -3.61
C GLU A 178 -0.30 -2.36 -5.12
N ILE A 179 -0.44 -3.58 -5.63
CA ILE A 179 -0.65 -3.80 -7.06
C ILE A 179 -2.00 -3.23 -7.54
N LYS A 180 -3.06 -3.34 -6.75
CA LYS A 180 -4.36 -2.73 -7.09
C LYS A 180 -4.29 -1.20 -7.15
N MET A 181 -3.48 -0.58 -6.31
CA MET A 181 -3.23 0.86 -6.35
C MET A 181 -2.55 1.24 -7.67
N HIS A 182 -1.47 0.54 -8.05
CA HIS A 182 -0.77 0.80 -9.31
C HIS A 182 -1.65 0.55 -10.53
N LEU A 183 -2.44 -0.53 -10.57
CA LEU A 183 -3.41 -0.78 -11.65
C LEU A 183 -4.48 0.32 -11.74
N SER A 184 -4.90 0.88 -10.60
CA SER A 184 -5.83 2.02 -10.58
C SER A 184 -5.20 3.30 -11.14
N ASN A 185 -3.92 3.54 -10.83
CA ASN A 185 -3.15 4.65 -11.40
C ASN A 185 -2.95 4.48 -12.91
N LEU A 186 -2.62 3.26 -13.36
CA LEU A 186 -2.48 2.92 -14.77
C LEU A 186 -3.79 3.14 -15.53
N PHE A 187 -4.93 2.74 -14.96
CA PHE A 187 -6.25 3.04 -15.53
C PHE A 187 -6.48 4.55 -15.66
N ALA A 188 -6.14 5.35 -14.64
CA ALA A 188 -6.29 6.80 -14.70
C ALA A 188 -5.40 7.42 -15.80
N LEU A 189 -4.15 6.97 -15.93
CA LEU A 189 -3.24 7.42 -16.98
C LEU A 189 -3.69 7.00 -18.38
N LYS A 190 -4.28 5.82 -18.52
CA LYS A 190 -4.90 5.38 -19.78
C LYS A 190 -6.03 6.32 -20.18
N GLU A 191 -6.92 6.69 -19.27
CA GLU A 191 -8.00 7.64 -19.56
C GLU A 191 -7.45 9.04 -19.87
N GLU A 192 -6.37 9.47 -19.21
CA GLU A 192 -5.66 10.71 -19.56
C GLU A 192 -5.11 10.66 -20.99
N LEU A 193 -4.44 9.56 -21.38
CA LEU A 193 -3.97 9.37 -22.75
C LEU A 193 -5.15 9.36 -23.74
N PHE A 194 -6.25 8.69 -23.40
CA PHE A 194 -7.45 8.67 -24.23
C PHE A 194 -8.00 10.08 -24.46
N ASP A 195 -8.09 10.93 -23.44
CA ASP A 195 -8.56 12.32 -23.55
C ASP A 195 -7.59 13.24 -24.33
N GLN A 196 -6.30 12.89 -24.39
CA GLN A 196 -5.32 13.58 -25.22
C GLN A 196 -5.47 13.20 -26.70
N VAL A 197 -5.76 11.92 -26.98
CA VAL A 197 -5.90 11.34 -28.33
C VAL A 197 -7.30 11.58 -28.92
N TYR A 198 -8.33 11.61 -28.08
CA TYR A 198 -9.73 11.69 -28.48
C TYR A 198 -10.45 12.85 -27.79
N SER A 199 -11.39 13.46 -28.51
CA SER A 199 -12.27 14.51 -27.99
C SER A 199 -13.71 14.03 -27.93
N TYR A 200 -14.39 14.36 -26.83
CA TYR A 200 -15.81 14.09 -26.66
C TYR A 200 -16.66 15.12 -27.39
N TYR A 201 -17.72 14.66 -28.06
CA TYR A 201 -18.78 15.51 -28.59
C TYR A 201 -20.14 15.12 -28.00
N ASP A 202 -20.97 16.14 -27.74
CA ASP A 202 -22.33 16.02 -27.24
C ASP A 202 -23.18 17.13 -27.86
N ASP A 203 -23.76 16.83 -29.02
CA ASP A 203 -24.55 17.76 -29.80
C ASP A 203 -25.90 17.16 -30.21
N LEU A 204 -26.63 17.86 -31.08
CA LEU A 204 -27.95 17.42 -31.56
C LEU A 204 -27.87 16.13 -32.41
N ASP A 205 -26.70 15.79 -32.94
CA ASP A 205 -26.45 14.65 -33.82
C ASP A 205 -25.95 13.41 -33.05
N GLY A 206 -25.56 13.56 -31.79
CA GLY A 206 -25.34 12.45 -30.87
C GLY A 206 -24.25 12.70 -29.82
N LYS A 207 -23.79 11.60 -29.21
CA LYS A 207 -22.69 11.58 -28.25
C LYS A 207 -21.64 10.58 -28.71
N GLY A 208 -20.36 10.94 -28.63
CA GLY A 208 -19.28 10.03 -28.99
C GLY A 208 -17.90 10.66 -28.87
N TYR A 209 -16.91 9.98 -29.44
CA TYR A 209 -15.53 10.45 -29.47
C TYR A 209 -15.04 10.58 -30.92
N PHE A 210 -14.23 11.60 -31.18
CA PHE A 210 -13.53 11.78 -32.44
C PHE A 210 -12.04 11.97 -32.19
N TYR A 211 -11.22 11.53 -33.14
CA TYR A 211 -9.77 11.65 -33.05
C TYR A 211 -9.35 13.13 -33.05
N ASN A 212 -8.56 13.53 -32.05
CA ASN A 212 -8.08 14.89 -31.91
C ASN A 212 -6.93 15.15 -32.89
N ASN A 213 -7.20 15.93 -33.93
CA ASN A 213 -6.21 16.40 -34.89
C ASN A 213 -6.20 17.94 -35.01
N THR A 214 -6.73 18.63 -34.00
CA THR A 214 -6.86 20.09 -33.99
C THR A 214 -6.13 20.76 -32.84
N GLU A 215 -5.90 20.03 -31.74
CA GLU A 215 -5.29 20.57 -30.52
C GLU A 215 -4.07 19.75 -30.08
N GLU A 216 -2.96 20.43 -29.78
CA GLU A 216 -1.73 19.86 -29.22
C GLU A 216 -1.94 19.43 -27.76
N ARG A 217 -2.62 18.29 -27.55
CA ARG A 217 -2.90 17.75 -26.20
C ARG A 217 -1.97 16.63 -25.78
N LEU A 218 -1.47 15.84 -26.74
CA LEU A 218 -0.58 14.71 -26.46
C LEU A 218 0.71 15.22 -25.81
N ASN A 219 1.12 14.60 -24.72
CA ASN A 219 2.30 15.01 -23.96
C ASN A 219 3.20 13.82 -23.66
N GLN A 220 4.49 13.96 -23.94
CA GLN A 220 5.50 12.94 -23.64
C GLN A 220 5.49 12.52 -22.16
N ARG A 221 5.19 13.44 -21.24
CA ARG A 221 5.13 13.13 -19.80
C ARG A 221 4.07 12.07 -19.47
N THR A 222 2.92 12.09 -20.15
CA THR A 222 1.86 11.10 -19.91
C THR A 222 2.31 9.71 -20.36
N ILE A 223 2.99 9.65 -21.51
CA ILE A 223 3.60 8.41 -22.03
C ILE A 223 4.66 7.88 -21.06
N ASP A 224 5.58 8.73 -20.61
CA ASP A 224 6.65 8.36 -19.67
C ASP A 224 6.08 7.84 -18.34
N ASN A 225 5.02 8.48 -17.81
CA ASN A 225 4.34 8.03 -16.60
C ASN A 225 3.70 6.65 -16.79
N ILE A 226 3.10 6.39 -17.96
CA ILE A 226 2.51 5.08 -18.27
C ILE A 226 3.57 3.99 -18.30
N ILE A 227 4.71 4.24 -18.95
CA ILE A 227 5.85 3.30 -18.98
C ILE A 227 6.29 2.98 -17.54
N GLY A 228 6.47 4.00 -16.70
CA GLY A 228 6.83 3.79 -15.29
C GLY A 228 5.81 2.98 -14.50
N GLU A 229 4.50 3.20 -14.71
CA GLU A 229 3.46 2.41 -14.04
C GLU A 229 3.35 0.97 -14.58
N LEU A 230 3.61 0.73 -15.87
CA LEU A 230 3.67 -0.62 -16.44
C LEU A 230 4.81 -1.44 -15.82
N ASP A 231 6.00 -0.85 -15.65
CA ASP A 231 7.14 -1.53 -15.02
C ASP A 231 6.85 -1.83 -13.54
N ASN A 232 6.33 -0.84 -12.78
CA ASN A 232 5.90 -1.04 -11.39
C ASN A 232 4.89 -2.20 -11.27
N CYS A 233 3.87 -2.23 -12.14
CA CYS A 233 2.88 -3.31 -12.15
C CYS A 233 3.53 -4.67 -12.46
N SER A 234 4.42 -4.74 -13.45
CA SER A 234 5.08 -5.98 -13.86
C SER A 234 6.02 -6.52 -12.78
N GLU A 235 6.75 -5.66 -12.08
CA GLU A 235 7.57 -6.05 -10.93
C GLU A 235 6.70 -6.63 -9.80
N LEU A 236 5.58 -5.98 -9.48
CA LEU A 236 4.64 -6.47 -8.46
C LEU A 236 4.00 -7.79 -8.87
N MET A 237 3.67 -7.98 -10.15
CA MET A 237 3.18 -9.26 -10.66
C MET A 237 4.20 -10.39 -10.51
N SER A 238 5.49 -10.11 -10.70
CA SER A 238 6.55 -11.08 -10.41
C SER A 238 6.55 -11.49 -8.93
N LYS A 239 6.36 -10.54 -8.01
CA LYS A 239 6.26 -10.83 -6.57
C LYS A 239 5.00 -11.64 -6.23
N ILE A 240 3.89 -11.38 -6.93
CA ILE A 240 2.65 -12.16 -6.79
C ILE A 240 2.89 -13.61 -7.23
N TYR A 241 3.62 -13.82 -8.33
CA TYR A 241 4.03 -15.17 -8.74
C TYR A 241 4.93 -15.85 -7.70
N ASP A 242 5.95 -15.17 -7.20
CA ASP A 242 6.84 -15.71 -6.16
C ASP A 242 6.08 -16.06 -4.88
N ALA A 243 5.08 -15.25 -4.50
CA ALA A 243 4.19 -15.56 -3.39
C ALA A 243 3.34 -16.80 -3.70
N ALA A 244 2.75 -16.90 -4.88
CA ALA A 244 1.96 -18.07 -5.28
C ALA A 244 2.77 -19.37 -5.23
N ASP A 245 4.03 -19.36 -5.69
CA ASP A 245 4.93 -20.52 -5.65
C ASP A 245 5.20 -21.01 -4.21
N GLN A 246 5.15 -20.11 -3.23
CA GLN A 246 5.25 -20.48 -1.80
C GLN A 246 3.93 -20.98 -1.21
N LEU A 247 2.79 -20.60 -1.80
CA LEU A 247 1.46 -20.88 -1.26
C LEU A 247 0.85 -22.18 -1.78
N THR A 248 1.26 -22.66 -2.95
CA THR A 248 0.64 -23.83 -3.58
C THR A 248 1.63 -24.72 -4.32
N GLU A 249 1.33 -26.03 -4.35
CA GLU A 249 2.02 -27.01 -5.21
C GLU A 249 1.28 -27.24 -6.55
N ASP A 250 0.18 -26.53 -6.78
CA ASP A 250 -0.61 -26.62 -8.02
C ASP A 250 0.16 -26.03 -9.21
N LYS A 251 0.78 -26.92 -9.97
CA LYS A 251 1.62 -26.55 -11.11
C LYS A 251 0.82 -25.94 -12.25
N ASP A 252 -0.44 -26.32 -12.43
CA ASP A 252 -1.26 -25.81 -13.53
C ASP A 252 -1.59 -24.33 -13.24
N LEU A 253 -1.95 -24.00 -12.00
CA LEU A 253 -2.17 -22.61 -11.57
C LEU A 253 -0.88 -21.76 -11.67
N LEU A 254 0.26 -22.30 -11.26
CA LEU A 254 1.55 -21.59 -11.38
C LEU A 254 1.96 -21.37 -12.84
N GLU A 255 1.71 -22.34 -13.71
CA GLU A 255 1.95 -22.17 -15.15
C GLU A 255 1.06 -21.07 -15.75
N GLU A 256 -0.22 -21.04 -15.39
CA GLU A 256 -1.15 -19.99 -15.81
C GLU A 256 -0.71 -18.60 -15.32
N LEU A 257 -0.36 -18.44 -14.04
CA LEU A 257 0.14 -17.17 -13.50
C LEU A 257 1.42 -16.70 -14.20
N ASN A 258 2.35 -17.62 -14.47
CA ASN A 258 3.57 -17.31 -15.21
C ASN A 258 3.28 -16.90 -16.66
N ASP A 259 2.27 -17.49 -17.30
CA ASP A 259 1.86 -17.11 -18.65
C ASP A 259 1.23 -15.72 -18.67
N TYR A 260 0.41 -15.35 -17.68
CA TYR A 260 -0.05 -13.96 -17.52
C TYR A 260 1.13 -13.00 -17.33
N TYR A 261 2.09 -13.33 -16.47
CA TYR A 261 3.28 -12.51 -16.29
C TYR A 261 4.04 -12.27 -17.60
N LYS A 262 4.23 -13.30 -18.43
CA LYS A 262 4.86 -13.16 -19.76
C LYS A 262 4.04 -12.30 -20.72
N ILE A 263 2.71 -12.44 -20.70
CA ILE A 263 1.81 -11.61 -21.51
C ILE A 263 1.98 -10.13 -21.11
N LEU A 264 1.96 -9.83 -19.81
CA LEU A 264 2.12 -8.47 -19.29
C LEU A 264 3.46 -7.86 -19.72
N ARG A 265 4.58 -8.58 -19.54
CA ARG A 265 5.89 -8.13 -20.03
C ARG A 265 5.91 -7.94 -21.55
N THR A 266 5.21 -8.77 -22.31
CA THR A 266 5.12 -8.60 -23.77
C THR A 266 4.39 -7.32 -24.14
N LEU A 267 3.25 -7.05 -23.49
CA LEU A 267 2.43 -5.86 -23.70
C LEU A 267 3.19 -4.58 -23.30
N GLU A 268 3.89 -4.61 -22.17
CA GLU A 268 4.78 -3.53 -21.73
C GLU A 268 5.84 -3.19 -22.79
N ASN A 269 6.59 -4.18 -23.27
CA ASN A 269 7.59 -3.97 -24.32
C ASN A 269 6.97 -3.43 -25.62
N GLN A 270 5.78 -3.92 -26.01
CA GLN A 270 5.06 -3.41 -27.19
C GLN A 270 4.64 -1.95 -27.02
N PHE A 271 4.24 -1.55 -25.81
CA PHE A 271 3.92 -0.15 -25.51
C PHE A 271 5.16 0.74 -25.63
N GLU A 272 6.30 0.30 -25.08
CA GLU A 272 7.59 1.02 -25.19
C GLU A 272 8.10 1.13 -26.63
N ASP A 273 7.94 0.08 -27.43
CA ASP A 273 8.31 0.10 -28.83
C ASP A 273 7.47 1.13 -29.61
N LEU A 274 6.15 1.16 -29.38
CA LEU A 274 5.25 2.11 -30.03
C LEU A 274 5.46 3.56 -29.56
N SER A 275 5.77 3.77 -28.28
CA SER A 275 6.06 5.10 -27.76
C SER A 275 7.35 5.70 -28.32
N SER A 276 8.26 4.83 -28.76
CA SER A 276 9.52 5.19 -29.41
C SER A 276 9.39 5.46 -30.92
N ASN A 277 8.20 5.27 -31.51
CA ASN A 277 7.95 5.63 -32.91
C ASN A 277 8.17 7.14 -33.10
N GLU A 278 8.85 7.50 -34.19
CA GLU A 278 9.22 8.88 -34.50
C GLU A 278 7.99 9.80 -34.54
N GLU A 279 6.90 9.33 -35.16
CA GLU A 279 5.67 10.10 -35.33
C GLU A 279 4.94 10.34 -33.99
N VAL A 280 4.95 9.34 -33.10
CA VAL A 280 4.36 9.45 -31.76
C VAL A 280 5.16 10.42 -30.91
N TYR A 281 6.48 10.25 -30.89
CA TYR A 281 7.39 11.12 -30.13
C TYR A 281 7.34 12.57 -30.62
N GLU A 282 7.37 12.77 -31.94
CA GLU A 282 7.26 14.11 -32.54
C GLU A 282 5.93 14.77 -32.21
N LEU A 283 4.83 14.01 -32.21
CA LEU A 283 3.50 14.53 -31.88
C LEU A 283 3.40 14.90 -30.40
N ALA A 284 3.95 14.07 -29.52
CA ALA A 284 3.96 14.27 -28.08
C ALA A 284 4.85 15.44 -27.62
N CYS A 285 5.80 15.84 -28.47
CA CYS A 285 6.69 16.99 -28.27
C CYS A 285 6.33 18.18 -29.19
N PHE A 286 5.18 18.16 -29.86
CA PHE A 286 4.83 19.19 -30.84
C PHE A 286 4.54 20.53 -30.15
N ASP A 287 5.21 21.58 -30.60
CA ASP A 287 4.95 22.97 -30.20
C ASP A 287 4.77 23.83 -31.47
N SER A 288 3.52 24.17 -31.77
CA SER A 288 3.20 25.01 -32.94
C SER A 288 3.85 26.38 -32.86
N SER A 289 3.97 26.96 -31.66
CA SER A 289 4.51 28.30 -31.49
C SER A 289 6.01 28.32 -31.79
N GLU A 290 6.75 27.36 -31.26
CA GLU A 290 8.17 27.20 -31.54
C GLU A 290 8.41 26.92 -33.04
N ARG A 291 7.69 25.95 -33.62
CA ARG A 291 7.83 25.58 -35.03
C ARG A 291 7.43 26.74 -35.97
N ALA A 292 6.40 27.50 -35.65
CA ALA A 292 6.00 28.69 -36.43
C ALA A 292 7.07 29.79 -36.37
N ASN A 293 7.63 30.06 -35.18
CA ASN A 293 8.71 31.02 -35.01
C ASN A 293 9.97 30.63 -35.81
N GLN A 294 10.35 29.35 -35.78
CA GLN A 294 11.46 28.82 -36.59
C GLN A 294 11.18 29.02 -38.09
N LYS A 295 9.97 28.70 -38.58
CA LYS A 295 9.61 28.93 -39.99
C LYS A 295 9.69 30.41 -40.38
N ILE A 296 9.26 31.32 -39.52
CA ILE A 296 9.35 32.77 -39.78
C ILE A 296 10.80 33.21 -39.88
N GLN A 297 11.65 32.77 -38.95
CA GLN A 297 13.07 33.10 -38.93
C GLN A 297 13.81 32.56 -40.15
N ASP A 298 13.52 31.32 -40.56
CA ASP A 298 14.27 30.65 -41.63
C ASP A 298 13.80 31.06 -43.02
N LYS A 299 12.48 31.27 -43.22
CA LYS A 299 11.90 31.49 -44.55
C LYS A 299 11.50 32.93 -44.83
N TYR A 300 11.21 33.72 -43.80
CA TYR A 300 10.60 35.05 -43.97
C TYR A 300 11.39 36.19 -43.33
N SER A 301 12.54 35.91 -42.70
CA SER A 301 13.36 36.91 -42.00
C SER A 301 13.81 38.11 -42.84
N VAL A 302 13.88 37.96 -44.17
CA VAL A 302 14.30 39.03 -45.10
C VAL A 302 13.11 39.84 -45.65
N GLU A 303 11.88 39.30 -45.55
CA GLU A 303 10.67 39.86 -46.17
C GLU A 303 9.60 40.32 -45.16
N ALA A 304 9.66 39.83 -43.92
CA ALA A 304 8.73 40.16 -42.85
C ALA A 304 9.10 41.49 -42.15
N TYR A 305 9.00 42.61 -42.86
CA TYR A 305 9.00 43.95 -42.26
C TYR A 305 7.61 44.27 -41.64
N ASP A 306 7.55 45.22 -40.70
CA ASP A 306 6.39 45.51 -39.83
C ASP A 306 5.00 45.52 -40.53
N GLU A 307 4.90 46.00 -41.78
CA GLU A 307 3.62 46.07 -42.50
C GLU A 307 3.13 44.72 -43.09
N TYR A 308 4.01 43.73 -43.23
CA TYR A 308 3.69 42.42 -43.85
C TYR A 308 3.83 41.24 -42.87
N LEU A 309 4.31 41.50 -41.65
CA LEU A 309 4.59 40.49 -40.63
C LEU A 309 3.35 39.62 -40.31
N GLU A 310 2.18 40.23 -40.14
CA GLU A 310 0.93 39.52 -39.83
C GLU A 310 0.57 38.47 -40.90
N GLY A 311 0.78 38.81 -42.18
CA GLY A 311 0.52 37.88 -43.29
C GLY A 311 1.50 36.71 -43.35
N TYR A 312 2.76 36.90 -42.95
CA TYR A 312 3.75 35.83 -42.89
C TYR A 312 3.59 34.97 -41.63
N VAL A 313 3.12 35.54 -40.52
CA VAL A 313 2.71 34.79 -39.32
C VAL A 313 1.57 33.84 -39.65
N GLN A 314 0.51 34.33 -40.31
CA GLN A 314 -0.62 33.48 -40.71
C GLN A 314 -0.17 32.33 -41.62
N LYS A 315 0.65 32.60 -42.65
CA LYS A 315 1.19 31.56 -43.54
C LYS A 315 2.05 30.52 -42.81
N ALA A 316 2.84 30.96 -41.83
CA ALA A 316 3.64 30.06 -41.03
C ALA A 316 2.76 29.15 -40.17
N MET A 317 1.74 29.73 -39.51
CA MET A 317 0.78 29.00 -38.69
C MET A 317 -0.05 28.00 -39.52
N ASP A 318 -0.58 28.40 -40.67
CA ASP A 318 -1.33 27.50 -41.57
C ASP A 318 -0.47 26.30 -41.97
N SER A 319 0.80 26.55 -42.34
CA SER A 319 1.74 25.48 -42.73
C SER A 319 2.21 24.61 -41.55
N VAL A 320 2.18 25.10 -40.31
CA VAL A 320 2.45 24.29 -39.11
C VAL A 320 1.22 23.46 -38.77
N HIS A 321 0.02 24.02 -38.91
CA HIS A 321 -1.23 23.30 -38.69
C HIS A 321 -1.42 22.14 -39.67
N GLU A 322 -1.11 22.33 -40.96
CA GLU A 322 -1.10 21.22 -41.93
C GLU A 322 -0.12 20.11 -41.52
N ALA A 323 1.10 20.47 -41.11
CA ALA A 323 2.10 19.50 -40.66
C ALA A 323 1.69 18.77 -39.37
N PHE A 324 1.00 19.46 -38.46
CA PHE A 324 0.41 18.85 -37.27
C PHE A 324 -0.66 17.82 -37.65
N GLN A 325 -1.57 18.16 -38.58
CA GLN A 325 -2.61 17.24 -39.03
C GLN A 325 -2.06 16.00 -39.73
N ASP A 326 -1.03 16.16 -40.57
CA ASP A 326 -0.34 15.05 -41.22
C ASP A 326 0.27 14.11 -40.17
N LEU A 327 0.99 14.68 -39.20
CA LEU A 327 1.62 13.93 -38.10
C LEU A 327 0.59 13.20 -37.23
N CYS A 328 -0.53 13.84 -36.90
CA CYS A 328 -1.65 13.18 -36.24
C CYS A 328 -2.12 11.96 -37.04
N GLN A 329 -2.27 12.09 -38.36
CA GLN A 329 -2.73 10.96 -39.17
C GLN A 329 -1.74 9.81 -39.24
N GLU A 330 -0.44 10.10 -39.23
CA GLU A 330 0.63 9.10 -39.22
C GLU A 330 0.70 8.39 -37.86
N ALA A 331 0.59 9.12 -36.75
CA ALA A 331 0.68 8.57 -35.39
C ALA A 331 -0.58 7.81 -34.93
N LYS A 332 -1.76 8.10 -35.53
CA LYS A 332 -3.06 7.57 -35.06
C LYS A 332 -3.07 6.06 -34.84
N GLY A 333 -2.55 5.29 -35.79
CA GLY A 333 -2.56 3.82 -35.71
C GLY A 333 -1.76 3.31 -34.51
N SER A 334 -0.61 3.94 -34.21
CA SER A 334 0.19 3.61 -33.04
C SER A 334 -0.50 4.00 -31.74
N LEU A 335 -1.15 5.17 -31.69
CA LEU A 335 -1.89 5.62 -30.51
C LEU A 335 -3.10 4.73 -30.20
N ASP A 336 -3.82 4.28 -31.23
CA ASP A 336 -4.94 3.34 -31.08
C ASP A 336 -4.47 1.98 -30.54
N GLU A 337 -3.33 1.48 -31.02
CA GLU A 337 -2.75 0.23 -30.52
C GLU A 337 -2.20 0.39 -29.09
N MET A 338 -1.59 1.54 -28.76
CA MET A 338 -1.16 1.84 -27.39
C MET A 338 -2.33 1.80 -26.39
N LEU A 339 -3.46 2.42 -26.72
CA LEU A 339 -4.66 2.38 -25.88
C LEU A 339 -5.21 0.95 -25.71
N LYS A 340 -5.19 0.16 -26.78
CA LYS A 340 -5.61 -1.24 -26.76
C LYS A 340 -4.66 -2.11 -25.91
N ILE A 341 -3.35 -1.90 -26.00
CA ILE A 341 -2.36 -2.59 -25.16
C ILE A 341 -2.64 -2.35 -23.68
N LEU A 342 -2.99 -1.11 -23.30
CA LEU A 342 -3.33 -0.78 -21.91
C LEU A 342 -4.61 -1.49 -21.44
N ASP A 343 -5.63 -1.60 -22.31
CA ASP A 343 -6.83 -2.39 -22.01
C ASP A 343 -6.49 -3.87 -21.81
N ASP A 344 -5.75 -4.47 -22.75
CA ASP A 344 -5.35 -5.88 -22.68
C ASP A 344 -4.47 -6.15 -21.45
N TYR A 345 -3.62 -5.20 -21.05
CA TYR A 345 -2.78 -5.28 -19.86
C TYR A 345 -3.60 -5.27 -18.57
N LEU A 346 -4.55 -4.34 -18.45
CA LEU A 346 -5.45 -4.23 -17.30
C LEU A 346 -6.33 -5.48 -17.15
N ASP A 347 -6.88 -5.99 -18.26
CA ASP A 347 -7.70 -7.21 -18.26
C ASP A 347 -6.88 -8.45 -17.88
N SER A 348 -5.68 -8.61 -18.45
CA SER A 348 -4.79 -9.72 -18.11
C SER A 348 -4.36 -9.66 -16.64
N SER A 349 -4.05 -8.47 -16.14
CA SER A 349 -3.69 -8.24 -14.74
C SER A 349 -4.84 -8.61 -13.80
N LYS A 350 -6.06 -8.21 -14.14
CA LYS A 350 -7.25 -8.55 -13.36
C LYS A 350 -7.43 -10.07 -13.22
N ILE A 351 -7.31 -10.81 -14.33
CA ILE A 351 -7.48 -12.27 -14.31
C ILE A 351 -6.37 -12.94 -13.48
N ALA A 352 -5.13 -12.49 -13.62
CA ALA A 352 -4.02 -12.99 -12.81
C ALA A 352 -4.25 -12.76 -11.30
N LEU A 353 -4.75 -11.58 -10.93
CA LEU A 353 -5.09 -11.26 -9.54
C LEU A 353 -6.26 -12.08 -9.01
N GLU A 354 -7.31 -12.30 -9.80
CA GLU A 354 -8.44 -13.16 -9.42
C GLU A 354 -7.95 -14.58 -9.07
N LYS A 355 -7.01 -15.14 -9.85
CA LYS A 355 -6.38 -16.44 -9.57
C LYS A 355 -5.53 -16.43 -8.30
N PHE A 356 -4.76 -15.38 -8.07
CA PHE A 356 -3.98 -15.26 -6.84
C PHE A 356 -4.88 -15.16 -5.59
N GLU A 357 -5.99 -14.43 -5.70
CA GLU A 357 -6.97 -14.27 -4.61
C GLU A 357 -7.72 -15.57 -4.27
N GLU A 358 -7.76 -16.55 -5.17
CA GLU A 358 -8.27 -17.90 -4.87
C GLU A 358 -7.35 -18.68 -3.92
N LEU A 359 -6.07 -18.31 -3.82
CA LEU A 359 -5.13 -18.90 -2.87
C LEU A 359 -5.40 -18.38 -1.45
N GLU A 360 -5.06 -19.20 -0.44
CA GLU A 360 -5.01 -18.72 0.94
C GLU A 360 -3.77 -17.81 1.11
N PHE A 361 -3.87 -16.54 0.69
CA PHE A 361 -2.79 -15.55 0.70
C PHE A 361 -2.50 -14.94 2.08
N ARG A 362 -3.25 -15.37 3.11
CA ARG A 362 -2.97 -15.10 4.52
C ARG A 362 -3.26 -16.35 5.32
N LYS A 363 -2.32 -16.76 6.15
CA LYS A 363 -2.48 -17.97 6.98
C LYS A 363 -2.16 -17.67 8.42
N VAL A 364 -3.06 -18.06 9.31
CA VAL A 364 -2.82 -17.97 10.76
C VAL A 364 -1.70 -18.94 11.13
N ASN A 365 -0.75 -18.48 11.94
CA ASN A 365 0.40 -19.29 12.30
C ASN A 365 -0.01 -20.52 13.12
N GLU A 366 0.24 -21.71 12.57
CA GLU A 366 -0.14 -22.99 13.19
C GLU A 366 0.55 -23.20 14.54
N ASN A 367 1.71 -22.58 14.78
CA ASN A 367 2.40 -22.69 16.05
C ASN A 367 1.64 -22.02 17.21
N ILE A 368 0.62 -21.20 16.93
CA ILE A 368 -0.20 -20.58 17.97
C ILE A 368 -1.10 -21.62 18.64
N ASP A 369 -1.72 -22.52 17.88
CA ASP A 369 -2.57 -23.59 18.42
C ASP A 369 -1.81 -24.92 18.50
N ASN A 370 -1.43 -25.31 19.73
CA ASN A 370 -0.77 -26.59 19.99
C ASN A 370 -1.71 -27.65 20.59
N THR A 371 -3.03 -27.49 20.42
CA THR A 371 -4.07 -28.35 21.01
C THR A 371 -4.62 -29.38 20.05
#